data_AF-A0A269VUK9-F1
#
_entry.id   AF-A0A269VUK9-F1
#
_cell.length_a   1.000
_cell.length_b   1.000
_cell.length_c   1.000
_cell.angle_alpha   90.00
_cell.angle_beta   90.00
_cell.angle_gamma   90.00
#
_symmetry.space_group_name_H-M   'P 1'
#
loop_
_entity.id
_entity.type
_entity.pdbx_description
1 polymer ?
#
loop_
_entity_poly.entity_id
_entity_poly.type
_entity_poly.pdbx_seq_one_letter_code
_entity_poly.pdbx_strand_id
1 'polypeptide(L)'
;MWVGIGCLGIIVMFFIISVGAKNDNSVVIWFGIFGIMISSFSSYYLEKKRERDKEEKIIRQNYQMSKSIKSELDLAFNKLKREFFYASQEAVSADLSSMIAIDEDNKKIAIIYNTYDNKGLELSQALSRINYTSKIFNYDDILQSEIIEDGATVTRTSRSDQLGGALLGGLIAGGVGAVIGGLSAATASSTQVGQVQLQIVVNDSQKSFYRITFGSFDQAVPKSSLEYKKVYDDVLHWHNILSYLIKNVNKVGSNEDEANDAANQASNHHVIVQDVHGLKMSLADELLKLSELVKQGVITQEEYEKLKLQLIK
;
A
#
# COMPACT_ATOMS: atom_id res chain seq x y z
N MET A 1 13.46 -17.90 -35.51
CA MET A 1 14.25 -18.24 -36.71
C MET A 1 13.65 -19.46 -37.44
N TRP A 2 12.37 -19.43 -37.84
CA TRP A 2 11.70 -20.51 -38.60
C TRP A 2 10.77 -19.96 -39.70
N VAL A 3 11.04 -18.74 -40.19
CA VAL A 3 10.38 -18.18 -41.40
C VAL A 3 10.83 -18.93 -42.66
N GLY A 4 11.91 -19.73 -42.59
CA GLY A 4 12.57 -20.31 -43.76
C GLY A 4 11.80 -21.42 -44.48
N ILE A 5 11.06 -22.30 -43.79
CA ILE A 5 10.53 -23.52 -44.45
C ILE A 5 9.24 -23.26 -45.24
N GLY A 6 8.37 -22.37 -44.75
CA GLY A 6 7.18 -21.94 -45.51
C GLY A 6 7.56 -21.16 -46.77
N CYS A 7 8.52 -20.24 -46.66
CA CYS A 7 8.97 -19.42 -47.79
C CYS A 7 9.69 -20.26 -48.86
N LEU A 8 10.55 -21.20 -48.47
CA LEU A 8 11.22 -22.11 -49.42
C LEU A 8 10.22 -22.99 -50.17
N GLY A 9 9.20 -23.53 -49.48
CA GLY A 9 8.16 -24.33 -50.11
C GLY A 9 7.35 -23.54 -51.15
N ILE A 10 7.00 -22.29 -50.84
CA ILE A 10 6.26 -21.41 -51.75
C ILE A 10 7.12 -21.06 -52.99
N ILE A 11 8.42 -20.79 -52.81
CA ILE A 11 9.35 -20.50 -53.91
C ILE A 11 9.47 -21.71 -54.86
N VAL A 12 9.59 -22.91 -54.31
CA VAL A 12 9.64 -24.15 -55.11
C VAL A 12 8.34 -24.37 -55.89
N MET A 13 7.19 -24.17 -55.25
CA MET A 13 5.89 -24.31 -55.93
C MET A 13 5.68 -23.25 -57.02
N PHE A 14 6.17 -22.03 -56.81
CA PHE A 14 6.14 -20.97 -57.83
C PHE A 14 7.00 -21.34 -59.06
N PHE A 15 8.15 -21.97 -58.83
CA PHE A 15 8.99 -22.49 -59.91
C PHE A 15 8.28 -23.61 -60.69
N ILE A 16 7.60 -24.53 -60.00
CA ILE A 16 6.81 -25.60 -60.63
C ILE A 16 5.69 -25.02 -61.51
N ILE A 17 4.97 -24.01 -61.02
CA ILE A 17 3.94 -23.30 -61.80
C ILE A 17 4.56 -22.67 -63.05
N SER A 18 5.73 -22.05 -62.92
CA SER A 18 6.44 -21.40 -64.04
C SER A 18 6.87 -22.40 -65.12
N VAL A 19 7.33 -23.59 -64.73
CA VAL A 19 7.66 -24.69 -65.66
C VAL A 19 6.39 -25.23 -66.33
N GLY A 20 5.30 -25.41 -65.57
CA GLY A 20 4.02 -25.85 -66.10
C GLY A 20 3.45 -24.90 -67.15
N ALA A 21 3.53 -23.58 -66.89
CA ALA A 21 3.08 -22.54 -67.82
C ALA A 21 3.90 -22.48 -69.10
N LYS A 22 5.23 -22.65 -69.02
CA LYS A 22 6.10 -22.70 -70.21
C LYS A 22 5.81 -23.88 -71.13
N ASN A 23 5.28 -24.97 -70.58
CA ASN A 23 5.01 -26.22 -71.31
C ASN A 23 3.52 -26.46 -71.59
N ASP A 24 2.64 -25.46 -71.37
CA ASP A 24 1.17 -25.58 -71.49
C ASP A 24 0.57 -26.79 -70.74
N ASN A 25 1.16 -27.17 -69.60
CA ASN A 25 0.72 -28.32 -68.82
C ASN A 25 -0.12 -27.90 -67.61
N SER A 26 -1.44 -27.97 -67.77
CA SER A 26 -2.42 -27.58 -66.74
C SER A 26 -2.33 -28.40 -65.45
N VAL A 27 -1.97 -29.69 -65.52
CA VAL A 27 -1.85 -30.56 -64.35
C VAL A 27 -0.71 -30.10 -63.44
N VAL A 28 0.43 -29.72 -64.03
CA VAL A 28 1.60 -29.23 -63.28
C VAL A 28 1.30 -27.87 -62.62
N ILE A 29 0.55 -27.01 -63.29
CA ILE A 29 0.11 -25.71 -62.73
C ILE A 29 -0.79 -25.95 -61.50
N TRP A 30 -1.81 -26.80 -61.63
CA TRP A 30 -2.71 -27.10 -60.51
C TRP A 30 -2.00 -27.75 -59.33
N PHE A 31 -1.03 -28.63 -59.57
CA PHE A 31 -0.21 -29.22 -58.51
C PHE A 31 0.54 -28.14 -57.69
N GLY A 32 1.13 -27.16 -58.37
CA GLY A 32 1.78 -26.04 -57.70
C GLY A 32 0.83 -25.17 -56.87
N ILE A 33 -0.37 -24.88 -57.39
CA ILE A 33 -1.39 -24.10 -56.66
C ILE A 33 -1.85 -24.84 -55.39
N PHE A 34 -2.16 -26.14 -55.50
CA PHE A 34 -2.53 -26.95 -54.33
C PHE A 34 -1.40 -27.03 -53.30
N GLY A 35 -0.14 -27.13 -53.75
CA GLY A 35 1.03 -27.08 -52.87
C GLY A 35 1.14 -25.78 -52.07
N ILE A 36 0.87 -24.63 -52.70
CA ILE A 36 0.82 -23.32 -52.01
C ILE A 36 -0.33 -23.28 -50.99
N MET A 37 -1.51 -23.78 -51.35
CA MET A 37 -2.68 -23.82 -50.45
C MET A 37 -2.40 -24.66 -49.19
N ILE A 38 -1.88 -25.88 -49.36
CA ILE A 38 -1.58 -26.79 -48.24
C ILE A 38 -0.48 -26.21 -47.33
N SER A 39 0.58 -25.66 -47.93
CA SER A 39 1.70 -25.07 -47.16
C SER A 39 1.28 -23.83 -46.38
N SER A 40 0.44 -22.97 -46.96
CA SER A 40 -0.11 -21.77 -46.30
C SER A 40 -1.04 -22.17 -45.15
N PHE A 41 -1.94 -23.12 -45.36
CA PHE A 41 -2.84 -23.62 -44.32
C PHE A 41 -2.08 -24.30 -43.17
N SER A 42 -1.08 -25.12 -43.50
CA SER A 42 -0.22 -25.78 -42.50
C SER A 42 0.57 -24.76 -41.68
N SER A 43 1.11 -23.72 -42.33
CA SER A 43 1.84 -22.65 -41.65
C SER A 43 0.93 -21.88 -40.69
N TYR A 44 -0.26 -21.48 -41.13
CA TYR A 44 -1.26 -20.83 -40.29
C TYR A 44 -1.68 -21.70 -39.09
N TYR A 45 -1.95 -22.99 -39.31
CA TYR A 45 -2.30 -23.91 -38.23
C TYR A 45 -1.17 -24.07 -37.20
N LEU A 46 0.09 -24.19 -37.66
CA LEU A 46 1.26 -24.30 -36.79
C LEU A 46 1.52 -23.01 -36.00
N GLU A 47 1.31 -21.85 -36.61
CA GLU A 47 1.42 -20.54 -35.94
C GLU A 47 0.38 -20.41 -34.83
N LYS A 48 -0.89 -20.68 -35.13
CA LYS A 48 -1.98 -20.65 -34.14
C LYS A 48 -1.79 -21.69 -33.03
N LYS A 49 -1.24 -22.86 -33.35
CA LYS A 49 -0.86 -23.85 -32.32
C LYS A 49 0.26 -23.31 -31.42
N ARG A 50 1.28 -22.68 -32.01
CA ARG A 50 2.41 -22.10 -31.26
C ARG A 50 1.97 -20.96 -30.34
N GLU A 51 1.05 -20.11 -30.77
CA GLU A 51 0.48 -19.04 -29.94
C GLU A 51 -0.22 -19.62 -28.71
N ARG A 52 -1.12 -20.59 -28.90
CA ARG A 52 -1.77 -21.30 -27.78
C ARG A 52 -0.77 -21.97 -26.84
N ASP A 53 0.25 -22.65 -27.39
CA ASP A 53 1.28 -23.31 -26.56
C ASP A 53 2.10 -22.28 -25.75
N LYS A 54 2.34 -21.07 -26.29
CA LYS A 54 2.99 -19.98 -25.55
C LYS A 54 2.10 -19.43 -24.45
N GLU A 55 0.83 -19.17 -24.75
CA GLU A 55 -0.16 -18.69 -23.77
C GLU A 55 -0.31 -19.70 -22.62
N GLU A 56 -0.47 -20.99 -22.93
CA GLU A 56 -0.54 -22.05 -21.91
C GLU A 56 0.71 -22.11 -21.03
N LYS A 57 1.90 -21.94 -21.61
CA LYS A 57 3.15 -21.90 -20.84
C LYS A 57 3.20 -20.71 -19.89
N ILE A 58 2.79 -19.53 -20.35
CA ILE A 58 2.73 -18.32 -19.51
C ILE A 58 1.73 -18.53 -18.36
N ILE A 59 0.54 -19.05 -18.65
CA ILE A 59 -0.49 -19.33 -17.63
C ILE A 59 0.03 -20.33 -16.59
N ARG A 60 0.62 -21.45 -17.03
CA ARG A 60 1.18 -22.45 -16.12
C ARG A 60 2.32 -21.88 -15.27
N GLN A 61 3.19 -21.06 -15.87
CA GLN A 61 4.29 -20.41 -15.15
C GLN A 61 3.77 -19.44 -14.08
N ASN A 62 2.79 -18.60 -14.42
CA ASN A 62 2.17 -17.67 -13.47
C ASN A 62 1.46 -18.41 -12.32
N TYR A 63 0.78 -19.52 -12.62
CA TYR A 63 0.13 -20.35 -11.61
C TYR A 63 1.14 -20.99 -10.63
N GLN A 64 2.23 -21.55 -11.15
CA GLN A 64 3.28 -22.13 -10.30
C GLN A 64 3.96 -21.05 -9.45
N MET A 65 4.21 -19.88 -10.03
CA MET A 65 4.75 -18.73 -9.31
C MET A 65 3.81 -18.35 -8.16
N SER A 66 2.52 -18.07 -8.41
CA SER A 66 1.57 -17.65 -7.38
C SER A 66 1.48 -18.66 -6.22
N LYS A 67 1.52 -19.96 -6.51
CA LYS A 67 1.58 -21.02 -5.50
C LYS A 67 2.84 -20.94 -4.64
N SER A 68 4.00 -20.70 -5.26
CA SER A 68 5.27 -20.52 -4.52
C SER A 68 5.27 -19.26 -3.66
N ILE A 69 4.71 -18.14 -4.15
CA ILE A 69 4.55 -16.90 -3.39
C ILE A 69 3.75 -17.15 -2.12
N LYS A 70 2.60 -17.81 -2.26
CA LYS A 70 1.73 -18.10 -1.13
C LYS A 70 2.42 -18.97 -0.09
N SER A 71 3.15 -19.99 -0.53
CA SER A 71 3.94 -20.85 0.36
C SER A 71 5.00 -20.06 1.14
N GLU A 72 5.71 -19.14 0.49
CA GLU A 72 6.72 -18.29 1.15
C GLU A 72 6.08 -17.31 2.14
N LEU A 73 4.93 -16.74 1.79
CA LEU A 73 4.15 -15.89 2.69
C LEU A 73 3.65 -16.66 3.93
N ASP A 74 3.15 -17.88 3.73
CA ASP A 74 2.72 -18.76 4.82
C ASP A 74 3.91 -19.11 5.75
N LEU A 75 5.11 -19.33 5.20
CA LEU A 75 6.32 -19.57 5.97
C LEU A 75 6.72 -18.33 6.80
N ALA A 76 6.65 -17.14 6.21
CA ALA A 76 6.90 -15.88 6.90
C ALA A 76 5.87 -15.63 8.02
N PHE A 77 4.60 -15.92 7.78
CA PHE A 77 3.55 -15.81 8.78
C PHE A 77 3.72 -16.82 9.92
N ASN A 78 4.10 -18.06 9.62
CA ASN A 78 4.41 -19.05 10.65
C ASN A 78 5.65 -18.67 11.49
N LYS A 79 6.57 -17.85 10.96
CA LYS A 79 7.67 -17.29 11.74
C LYS A 79 7.17 -16.31 12.80
N LEU A 80 6.18 -15.47 12.48
CA LEU A 80 5.56 -14.56 13.44
C LEU A 80 4.99 -15.30 14.66
N LYS A 81 4.30 -16.43 14.43
CA LYS A 81 3.77 -17.27 15.53
C LYS A 81 4.85 -17.78 16.48
N ARG A 82 6.05 -18.08 15.96
CA ARG A 82 7.19 -18.50 16.79
C ARG A 82 7.78 -17.34 17.61
N GLU A 83 7.51 -16.10 17.21
CA GLU A 83 7.88 -14.87 17.90
C GLU A 83 6.73 -14.37 18.81
N PHE A 84 5.77 -15.25 19.15
CA PHE A 84 4.59 -14.96 20.00
C PHE A 84 3.72 -13.82 19.46
N PHE A 85 3.57 -13.75 18.13
CA PHE A 85 2.65 -12.84 17.46
C PHE A 85 1.42 -13.63 16.95
N TYR A 86 0.24 -13.22 17.36
CA TYR A 86 -1.04 -13.84 17.03
C TYR A 86 -1.97 -12.81 16.38
N ALA A 87 -2.12 -12.90 15.06
CA ALA A 87 -2.92 -11.94 14.31
C ALA A 87 -4.42 -12.03 14.68
N SER A 88 -5.01 -10.91 15.11
CA SER A 88 -6.46 -10.70 15.20
C SER A 88 -7.03 -10.29 13.84
N GLN A 89 -6.26 -9.51 13.07
CA GLN A 89 -6.60 -9.03 11.73
C GLN A 89 -5.37 -9.07 10.82
N GLU A 90 -5.57 -9.38 9.54
CA GLU A 90 -4.49 -9.42 8.55
C GLU A 90 -4.98 -9.01 7.16
N ALA A 91 -4.08 -8.40 6.38
CA ALA A 91 -4.31 -8.09 4.98
C ALA A 91 -3.05 -8.35 4.17
N VAL A 92 -3.22 -9.07 3.06
CA VAL A 92 -2.17 -9.35 2.08
C VAL A 92 -2.32 -8.34 0.94
N SER A 93 -1.20 -7.76 0.50
CA SER A 93 -1.24 -6.80 -0.61
C SER A 93 -1.70 -7.45 -1.91
N ALA A 94 -2.43 -6.69 -2.73
CA ALA A 94 -2.93 -7.14 -4.04
C ALA A 94 -1.80 -7.57 -5.00
N ASP A 95 -0.63 -6.95 -4.88
CA ASP A 95 0.58 -7.30 -5.63
C ASP A 95 1.42 -8.41 -4.98
N LEU A 96 0.93 -8.97 -3.86
CA LEU A 96 1.59 -9.98 -3.02
C LEU A 96 2.96 -9.55 -2.48
N SER A 97 3.40 -8.31 -2.64
CA SER A 97 4.73 -7.85 -2.19
C SER A 97 4.83 -7.68 -0.67
N SER A 98 3.71 -7.60 0.04
CA SER A 98 3.67 -7.31 1.47
C SER A 98 2.39 -7.83 2.15
N MET A 99 2.40 -7.84 3.47
CA MET A 99 1.27 -8.16 4.32
C MET A 99 1.39 -7.34 5.60
N ILE A 100 0.25 -6.92 6.13
CA ILE A 100 0.12 -6.34 7.47
C ILE A 100 -0.73 -7.26 8.34
N ALA A 101 -0.34 -7.38 9.60
CA ALA A 101 -1.15 -8.04 10.61
C ALA A 101 -1.14 -7.25 11.91
N ILE A 102 -2.23 -7.32 12.66
CA ILE A 102 -2.39 -6.71 13.98
C ILE A 102 -2.57 -7.81 15.00
N ASP A 103 -1.87 -7.72 16.12
CA ASP A 103 -2.07 -8.51 17.32
C ASP A 103 -2.60 -7.56 18.41
N GLU A 104 -3.92 -7.54 18.58
CA GLU A 104 -4.61 -6.65 19.52
C GLU A 104 -4.27 -6.95 20.98
N ASP A 105 -4.14 -8.23 21.32
CA ASP A 105 -3.88 -8.70 22.69
C ASP A 105 -2.49 -8.24 23.16
N ASN A 106 -1.49 -8.39 22.29
CA ASN A 106 -0.10 -8.01 22.59
C ASN A 106 0.26 -6.58 22.16
N LYS A 107 -0.70 -5.83 21.59
CA LYS A 107 -0.53 -4.45 21.10
C LYS A 107 0.63 -4.30 20.10
N LYS A 108 0.68 -5.20 19.12
CA LYS A 108 1.74 -5.27 18.10
C LYS A 108 1.18 -5.23 16.69
N ILE A 109 1.99 -4.74 15.77
CA ILE A 109 1.77 -4.82 14.32
C ILE A 109 2.93 -5.58 13.70
N ALA A 110 2.64 -6.54 12.84
CA ALA A 110 3.63 -7.17 11.99
C ALA A 110 3.50 -6.68 10.56
N ILE A 111 4.63 -6.40 9.93
CA ILE A 111 4.72 -6.11 8.50
C ILE A 111 5.64 -7.15 7.88
N ILE A 112 5.09 -7.96 6.98
CA ILE A 112 5.84 -8.86 6.12
C ILE A 112 6.03 -8.15 4.78
N TYR A 113 7.24 -8.18 4.23
CA TYR A 113 7.53 -7.54 2.95
C TYR A 113 8.61 -8.30 2.20
N ASN A 114 8.52 -8.25 0.87
CA ASN A 114 9.54 -8.79 -0.01
C ASN A 114 10.80 -7.93 0.08
N THR A 115 11.95 -8.58 0.26
CA THR A 115 13.26 -7.94 0.35
C THR A 115 13.82 -7.54 -1.01
N TYR A 116 13.30 -8.11 -2.10
CA TYR A 116 13.65 -7.70 -3.45
C TYR A 116 12.75 -6.57 -3.95
N ASP A 117 13.37 -5.51 -4.45
CA ASP A 117 12.66 -4.50 -5.22
C ASP A 117 12.44 -5.03 -6.64
N ASN A 118 11.22 -5.45 -6.94
CA ASN A 118 10.84 -5.90 -8.29
C ASN A 118 10.51 -4.72 -9.23
N LYS A 119 10.96 -3.49 -8.92
CA LYS A 119 10.83 -2.33 -9.80
C LYS A 119 11.90 -2.34 -10.90
N GLY A 120 11.46 -2.57 -12.13
CA GLY A 120 12.27 -2.53 -13.34
C GLY A 120 11.40 -2.70 -14.58
N LEU A 121 11.82 -2.10 -15.71
CA LEU A 121 11.13 -2.19 -16.99
C LEU A 121 11.04 -3.68 -17.40
N GLU A 122 9.82 -4.22 -17.46
CA GLU A 122 9.49 -5.56 -17.96
C GLU A 122 10.13 -6.76 -17.24
N LEU A 123 10.08 -6.83 -15.90
CA LEU A 123 10.01 -8.16 -15.29
C LEU A 123 8.56 -8.60 -15.22
N SER A 124 8.16 -9.51 -16.13
CA SER A 124 6.95 -10.32 -15.94
C SER A 124 6.93 -10.87 -14.50
N GLN A 125 5.77 -11.00 -13.85
CA GLN A 125 5.64 -11.64 -12.52
C GLN A 125 6.44 -12.96 -12.41
N ALA A 126 6.61 -13.66 -13.53
CA ALA A 126 7.41 -14.87 -13.69
C ALA A 126 8.94 -14.72 -13.44
N LEU A 127 9.48 -13.50 -13.39
CA LEU A 127 10.90 -13.20 -13.14
C LEU A 127 11.12 -12.52 -11.78
N SER A 128 10.04 -12.10 -11.12
CA SER A 128 10.11 -11.46 -9.80
C SER A 128 10.80 -12.38 -8.81
N ARG A 129 11.77 -11.83 -8.08
CA ARG A 129 12.41 -12.54 -6.97
C ARG A 129 11.60 -12.31 -5.71
N ILE A 130 11.47 -13.36 -4.90
CA ILE A 130 10.65 -13.35 -3.71
C ILE A 130 11.47 -13.90 -2.56
N ASN A 131 11.58 -13.07 -1.53
CA ASN A 131 12.14 -13.46 -0.24
C ASN A 131 11.50 -12.56 0.80
N TYR A 132 10.53 -13.08 1.54
CA TYR A 132 9.83 -12.32 2.57
C TYR A 132 10.65 -12.25 3.84
N THR A 133 10.65 -11.07 4.45
CA THR A 133 11.06 -10.89 5.83
C THR A 133 9.94 -10.22 6.61
N SER A 134 9.91 -10.42 7.92
CA SER A 134 8.98 -9.80 8.84
C SER A 134 9.68 -8.77 9.74
N LYS A 135 8.92 -7.75 10.14
CA LYS A 135 9.25 -6.85 11.25
C LYS A 135 8.02 -6.73 12.15
N ILE A 136 8.23 -6.79 13.45
CA ILE A 136 7.20 -6.60 14.47
C ILE A 136 7.48 -5.26 15.13
N PHE A 137 6.43 -4.45 15.26
CA PHE A 137 6.42 -3.14 15.87
C PHE A 137 5.42 -3.13 17.00
N ASN A 138 5.73 -2.45 18.09
CA ASN A 138 4.72 -2.11 19.08
C ASN A 138 3.86 -0.96 18.53
N TYR A 139 2.67 -0.74 19.09
CA TYR A 139 1.83 0.37 18.65
C TYR A 139 2.49 1.75 18.82
N ASP A 140 3.36 1.91 19.82
CA ASP A 140 4.14 3.12 20.06
C ASP A 140 5.21 3.40 18.98
N ASP A 141 5.61 2.39 18.23
CA ASP A 141 6.51 2.54 17.09
C ASP A 141 5.81 3.07 15.83
N ILE A 142 4.48 3.03 15.76
CA ILE A 142 3.74 3.52 14.60
C ILE A 142 3.57 5.03 14.69
N LEU A 143 4.16 5.75 13.74
CA LEU A 143 4.22 7.21 13.74
C LEU A 143 3.14 7.84 12.85
N GLN A 144 2.80 7.21 11.74
CA GLN A 144 1.90 7.74 10.74
C GLN A 144 1.22 6.64 9.91
N SER A 145 0.01 6.93 9.46
CA SER A 145 -0.73 6.16 8.46
C SER A 145 -1.26 7.09 7.36
N GLU A 146 -1.11 6.71 6.09
CA GLU A 146 -1.53 7.47 4.93
C GLU A 146 -2.18 6.58 3.88
N ILE A 147 -3.29 7.03 3.30
CA ILE A 147 -3.84 6.46 2.06
C ILE A 147 -3.23 7.21 0.89
N ILE A 148 -2.64 6.48 -0.05
CA ILE A 148 -1.98 7.01 -1.25
C ILE A 148 -2.67 6.48 -2.50
N GLU A 149 -3.00 7.36 -3.42
CA GLU A 149 -3.50 7.03 -4.76
C GLU A 149 -2.54 7.55 -5.82
N ASP A 150 -2.04 6.68 -6.69
CA ASP A 150 -1.10 7.02 -7.78
C ASP A 150 0.09 7.90 -7.31
N GLY A 151 0.57 7.65 -6.08
CA GLY A 151 1.67 8.39 -5.46
C GLY A 151 1.28 9.68 -4.73
N ALA A 152 0.01 10.10 -4.78
CA ALA A 152 -0.51 11.25 -4.05
C ALA A 152 -1.24 10.84 -2.75
N THR A 153 -0.90 11.49 -1.64
CA THR A 153 -1.59 11.29 -0.36
C THR A 153 -3.02 11.84 -0.43
N VAL A 154 -3.99 11.01 -0.06
CA VAL A 154 -5.42 11.34 -0.01
C VAL A 154 -5.89 11.59 1.43
N THR A 155 -5.46 10.73 2.36
CA THR A 155 -5.83 10.79 3.77
C THR A 155 -4.60 10.52 4.62
N ARG A 156 -4.43 11.21 5.76
CA ARG A 156 -3.26 11.08 6.64
C ARG A 156 -3.65 11.23 8.11
N THR A 157 -2.99 10.43 8.96
CA THR A 157 -2.94 10.61 10.42
C THR A 157 -1.50 10.40 10.89
N SER A 158 -0.98 11.32 11.69
CA SER A 158 0.35 11.25 12.29
C SER A 158 0.31 11.54 13.80
N ARG A 159 1.38 11.19 14.53
CA ARG A 159 1.55 11.58 15.95
C ARG A 159 1.60 13.09 16.15
N SER A 160 2.22 13.83 15.23
CA SER A 160 2.27 15.29 15.26
C SER A 160 0.88 15.93 15.15
N ASP A 161 -0.08 15.29 14.48
CA ASP A 161 -1.47 15.78 14.39
C ASP A 161 -2.17 15.80 15.76
N GLN A 162 -1.70 15.00 16.73
CA GLN A 162 -2.22 14.96 18.10
C GLN A 162 -1.79 16.17 18.92
N LEU A 163 -0.59 16.69 18.68
CA LEU A 163 -0.07 17.88 19.36
C LEU A 163 -0.67 19.18 18.77
N GLY A 164 -1.20 19.12 17.55
CA GLY A 164 -1.75 20.27 16.81
C GLY A 164 -3.27 20.35 16.70
N GLY A 165 -4.04 19.40 17.26
CA GLY A 165 -5.50 19.44 17.27
C GLY A 165 -6.16 19.33 15.89
N ALA A 166 -5.60 18.56 14.97
CA ALA A 166 -6.20 18.39 13.64
C ALA A 166 -7.40 17.42 13.68
N LEU A 167 -8.55 17.95 13.27
CA LEU A 167 -9.84 17.27 13.13
C LEU A 167 -9.69 15.96 12.32
N LEU A 168 -10.26 14.88 12.84
CA LEU A 168 -10.51 13.66 12.09
C LEU A 168 -11.32 13.96 10.81
N GLY A 169 -10.83 13.48 9.67
CA GLY A 169 -11.71 13.10 8.56
C GLY A 169 -12.19 14.21 7.62
N GLY A 170 -11.43 15.28 7.45
CA GLY A 170 -11.58 16.16 6.28
C GLY A 170 -10.60 15.74 5.20
N LEU A 171 -11.07 15.53 3.97
CA LEU A 171 -10.23 15.57 2.78
C LEU A 171 -9.12 16.61 2.96
N ILE A 172 -7.85 16.20 3.00
CA ILE A 172 -6.78 17.11 2.59
C ILE A 172 -6.82 17.10 1.06
N ALA A 173 -7.96 17.57 0.51
CA ALA A 173 -8.10 17.94 -0.88
C ALA A 173 -7.36 19.26 -1.04
N GLY A 174 -6.06 19.17 -1.32
CA GLY A 174 -5.24 20.35 -1.63
C GLY A 174 -3.95 20.40 -0.84
N GLY A 175 -2.95 19.66 -1.33
CA GLY A 175 -1.54 20.03 -1.30
C GLY A 175 -0.89 20.29 0.06
N VAL A 176 -0.36 19.24 0.70
CA VAL A 176 0.95 19.34 1.38
C VAL A 176 1.64 17.97 1.29
N GLY A 177 2.64 17.88 0.41
CA GLY A 177 3.56 16.73 0.32
C GLY A 177 4.15 16.49 -1.07
N ALA A 178 4.52 17.54 -1.81
CA ALA A 178 5.33 17.33 -3.00
C ALA A 178 6.73 16.83 -2.59
N VAL A 179 7.24 15.90 -3.39
CA VAL A 179 8.64 15.51 -3.59
C VAL A 179 9.13 14.28 -2.84
N ILE A 180 9.08 13.13 -3.53
CA ILE A 180 10.30 12.36 -3.79
C ILE A 180 10.41 12.15 -5.31
N GLY A 181 11.20 13.00 -5.98
CA GLY A 181 11.76 12.76 -7.32
C GLY A 181 10.98 13.27 -8.54
N GLY A 182 11.21 14.51 -8.96
CA GLY A 182 11.33 14.91 -10.38
C GLY A 182 10.13 14.83 -11.35
N LEU A 183 8.97 14.29 -10.97
CA LEU A 183 7.77 14.22 -11.84
C LEU A 183 6.44 14.57 -11.11
N SER A 184 6.51 15.28 -9.99
CA SER A 184 5.34 15.64 -9.15
C SER A 184 4.56 16.88 -9.61
N ALA A 185 4.35 17.07 -10.92
CA ALA A 185 3.61 18.23 -11.44
C ALA A 185 2.12 17.96 -11.77
N ALA A 186 1.59 16.75 -11.53
CA ALA A 186 0.20 16.42 -11.81
C ALA A 186 -0.62 16.15 -10.53
N THR A 187 -0.84 17.17 -9.70
CA THR A 187 -1.95 17.18 -8.74
C THR A 187 -3.26 17.49 -9.47
N ALA A 188 -3.64 16.62 -10.41
CA ALA A 188 -5.00 16.58 -10.89
C ALA A 188 -5.71 15.52 -10.06
N SER A 189 -6.83 15.89 -9.43
CA SER A 189 -7.79 14.91 -8.91
C SER A 189 -8.30 14.07 -10.08
N SER A 190 -7.55 13.04 -10.44
CA SER A 190 -7.92 12.12 -11.51
C SER A 190 -9.21 11.43 -11.09
N THR A 191 -10.20 11.43 -12.00
CA THR A 191 -11.43 10.65 -11.82
C THR A 191 -11.16 9.15 -11.89
N GLN A 192 -9.96 8.76 -12.31
CA GLN A 192 -9.48 7.39 -12.39
C GLN A 192 -8.27 7.16 -11.50
N VAL A 193 -8.09 5.92 -11.05
CA VAL A 193 -6.99 5.51 -10.17
C VAL A 193 -6.37 4.23 -10.71
N GLY A 194 -5.04 4.19 -10.78
CA GLY A 194 -4.27 2.99 -11.13
C GLY A 194 -3.86 2.16 -9.92
N GLN A 195 -3.52 2.81 -8.81
CA GLN A 195 -3.03 2.15 -7.60
C GLN A 195 -3.54 2.82 -6.32
N VAL A 196 -3.92 2.00 -5.33
CA VAL A 196 -4.32 2.43 -3.98
C VAL A 196 -3.45 1.73 -2.95
N GLN A 197 -2.80 2.49 -2.07
CA GLN A 197 -1.83 1.98 -1.10
C GLN A 197 -2.07 2.55 0.31
N LEU A 198 -1.71 1.77 1.32
CA LEU A 198 -1.54 2.21 2.70
C LEU A 198 -0.05 2.39 2.97
N GLN A 199 0.38 3.61 3.30
CA GLN A 199 1.73 3.88 3.77
C GLN A 199 1.75 4.02 5.28
N ILE A 200 2.69 3.34 5.92
CA ILE A 200 2.87 3.33 7.38
C ILE A 200 4.29 3.79 7.67
N VAL A 201 4.42 4.87 8.44
CA VAL A 201 5.72 5.35 8.91
C VAL A 201 5.94 4.81 10.31
N VAL A 202 7.13 4.26 10.55
CA VAL A 202 7.51 3.63 11.80
C VAL A 202 8.79 4.23 12.36
N ASN A 203 8.98 4.07 13.66
CA ASN A 203 10.21 4.43 14.37
C ASN A 203 11.32 3.39 14.15
N ASP A 204 11.78 3.21 12.91
CA ASP A 204 12.91 2.34 12.56
C ASP A 204 13.88 3.09 11.64
N SER A 205 15.11 3.33 12.12
CA SER A 205 16.16 4.03 11.36
C SER A 205 16.64 3.27 10.13
N GLN A 206 16.48 1.94 10.08
CA GLN A 206 16.89 1.12 8.93
C GLN A 206 15.85 1.16 7.82
N LYS A 207 14.56 1.22 8.18
CA LYS A 207 13.45 1.32 7.24
C LYS A 207 12.28 2.04 7.89
N SER A 208 12.18 3.33 7.61
CA SER A 208 11.24 4.24 8.26
C SER A 208 9.81 4.15 7.74
N PHE A 209 9.56 3.47 6.62
CA PHE A 209 8.20 3.28 6.13
C PHE A 209 7.99 1.99 5.33
N TYR A 210 6.72 1.59 5.28
CA TYR A 210 6.23 0.44 4.52
C TYR A 210 5.00 0.85 3.70
N ARG A 211 4.83 0.22 2.53
CA ARG A 211 3.63 0.40 1.70
C ARG A 211 2.97 -0.94 1.46
N ILE A 212 1.66 -0.98 1.66
CA ILE A 212 0.81 -2.13 1.40
C ILE A 212 -0.14 -1.74 0.27
N THR A 213 -0.05 -2.42 -0.87
CA THR A 213 -0.92 -2.16 -2.02
C THR A 213 -2.26 -2.86 -1.82
N PHE A 214 -3.36 -2.12 -1.71
CA PHE A 214 -4.71 -2.69 -1.60
C PHE A 214 -5.38 -2.84 -2.97
N GLY A 215 -5.03 -1.99 -3.93
CA GLY A 215 -5.49 -2.12 -5.31
C GLY A 215 -4.40 -1.75 -6.30
N SER A 216 -4.30 -2.54 -7.36
CA SER A 216 -3.44 -2.28 -8.52
C SER A 216 -4.22 -2.73 -9.75
N PHE A 217 -4.54 -1.80 -10.63
CA PHE A 217 -5.39 -2.04 -11.79
C PHE A 217 -4.56 -2.02 -13.06
N ASP A 218 -4.73 -3.04 -13.92
CA ASP A 218 -4.05 -3.12 -15.23
C ASP A 218 -4.36 -1.91 -16.12
N GLN A 219 -5.56 -1.35 -15.96
CA GLN A 219 -6.02 -0.10 -16.56
C GLN A 219 -6.64 0.76 -15.45
N ALA A 220 -6.34 2.05 -15.43
CA ALA A 220 -6.87 2.96 -14.42
C ALA A 220 -8.41 2.92 -14.40
N VAL A 221 -9.00 2.74 -13.21
CA VAL A 221 -10.45 2.56 -13.05
C VAL A 221 -11.10 3.83 -12.49
N PRO A 222 -12.35 4.17 -12.87
CA PRO A 222 -13.05 5.32 -12.29
C PRO A 222 -13.28 5.16 -10.78
N LYS A 223 -13.14 6.24 -10.01
CA LYS A 223 -13.45 6.27 -8.56
C LYS A 223 -14.93 6.01 -8.24
N SER A 224 -15.82 6.17 -9.23
CA SER A 224 -17.23 5.82 -9.09
C SER A 224 -17.49 4.32 -9.20
N SER A 225 -16.52 3.54 -9.71
CA SER A 225 -16.66 2.10 -9.94
C SER A 225 -16.81 1.33 -8.62
N LEU A 226 -17.54 0.22 -8.68
CA LEU A 226 -17.69 -0.68 -7.54
C LEU A 226 -16.34 -1.31 -7.12
N GLU A 227 -15.48 -1.57 -8.10
CA GLU A 227 -14.15 -2.14 -7.89
C GLU A 227 -13.28 -1.21 -7.04
N TYR A 228 -13.18 0.07 -7.41
CA TYR A 228 -12.47 1.07 -6.62
C TYR A 228 -13.06 1.20 -5.22
N LYS A 229 -14.39 1.31 -5.09
CA LYS A 229 -15.03 1.52 -3.78
C LYS A 229 -14.71 0.41 -2.79
N LYS A 230 -14.73 -0.85 -3.24
CA LYS A 230 -14.37 -2.00 -2.39
C LYS A 230 -12.92 -1.92 -1.90
N VAL A 231 -11.99 -1.63 -2.80
CA VAL A 231 -10.57 -1.44 -2.45
C VAL A 231 -10.40 -0.26 -1.49
N TYR A 232 -11.10 0.84 -1.75
CA TYR A 232 -11.03 2.04 -0.94
C TYR A 232 -11.60 1.82 0.48
N ASP A 233 -12.73 1.12 0.59
CA ASP A 233 -13.33 0.78 1.89
C ASP A 233 -12.39 -0.09 2.74
N ASP A 234 -11.69 -1.04 2.11
CA ASP A 234 -10.72 -1.91 2.78
C ASP A 234 -9.48 -1.12 3.27
N VAL A 235 -8.85 -0.33 2.39
CA VAL A 235 -7.70 0.50 2.82
C VAL A 235 -8.11 1.54 3.88
N LEU A 236 -9.34 2.06 3.79
CA LEU A 236 -9.90 3.00 4.77
C LEU A 236 -10.12 2.32 6.13
N HIS A 237 -10.62 1.09 6.15
CA HIS A 237 -10.74 0.29 7.38
C HIS A 237 -9.39 0.17 8.10
N TRP A 238 -8.34 -0.24 7.37
CA TRP A 238 -6.99 -0.36 7.92
C TRP A 238 -6.41 0.98 8.35
N HIS A 239 -6.60 2.03 7.56
CA HIS A 239 -6.19 3.38 7.93
C HIS A 239 -6.87 3.84 9.23
N ASN A 240 -8.16 3.55 9.41
CA ASN A 240 -8.91 3.91 10.60
C ASN A 240 -8.42 3.17 11.84
N ILE A 241 -8.11 1.87 11.73
CA ILE A 241 -7.50 1.12 12.84
C ILE A 241 -6.17 1.74 13.22
N LEU A 242 -5.25 1.93 12.28
CA LEU A 242 -3.95 2.52 12.56
C LEU A 242 -4.08 3.94 13.14
N SER A 243 -5.02 4.73 12.62
CA SER A 243 -5.31 6.07 13.13
C SER A 243 -5.79 6.04 14.58
N TYR A 244 -6.64 5.07 14.93
CA TYR A 244 -7.07 4.83 16.30
C TYR A 244 -5.89 4.45 17.19
N LEU A 245 -5.04 3.51 16.74
CA LEU A 245 -3.86 3.07 17.49
C LEU A 245 -2.89 4.23 17.74
N ILE A 246 -2.54 4.99 16.70
CA ILE A 246 -1.67 6.16 16.79
C ILE A 246 -2.19 7.13 17.87
N LYS A 247 -3.50 7.39 17.90
CA LYS A 247 -4.13 8.35 18.84
C LYS A 247 -4.25 7.86 20.27
N ASN A 248 -4.40 6.55 20.49
CA ASN A 248 -4.71 6.03 21.83
C ASN A 248 -3.51 5.52 22.61
N VAL A 249 -2.35 5.35 21.98
CA VAL A 249 -1.11 4.98 22.68
C VAL A 249 -0.77 5.95 23.82
N ASN A 250 -1.07 7.25 23.68
CA ASN A 250 -0.78 8.26 24.70
C ASN A 250 -1.78 8.32 25.88
N LYS A 251 -2.95 7.68 25.77
CA LYS A 251 -3.97 7.68 26.84
C LYS A 251 -3.76 6.58 27.88
N VAL A 252 -2.94 5.58 27.56
CA VAL A 252 -2.69 4.44 28.46
C VAL A 252 -1.62 4.79 29.49
N GLY A 253 -0.64 5.64 29.14
CA GLY A 253 0.40 6.10 30.08
C GLY A 253 -0.10 7.07 31.16
N SER A 254 -1.15 7.85 30.90
CA SER A 254 -1.66 8.84 31.88
C SER A 254 -2.48 8.23 33.02
N ASN A 255 -2.94 6.98 32.89
CA ASN A 255 -3.81 6.36 33.90
C ASN A 255 -3.05 5.40 34.83
N GLU A 256 -1.81 5.01 34.49
CA GLU A 256 -0.99 4.12 35.32
C GLU A 256 -0.13 4.88 36.35
N ASP A 257 0.17 6.16 36.08
CA ASP A 257 0.91 7.01 37.02
C ASP A 257 0.01 7.57 38.15
N GLU A 258 -1.29 7.79 37.91
CA GLU A 258 -2.23 8.25 38.96
C GLU A 258 -2.61 7.13 39.96
N ALA A 259 -2.51 5.86 39.57
CA ALA A 259 -2.79 4.74 40.47
C ALA A 259 -1.64 4.42 41.44
N ASN A 260 -0.39 4.75 41.06
CA ASN A 260 0.80 4.48 41.89
C ASN A 260 1.15 5.61 42.86
N ASP A 261 0.69 6.84 42.61
CA ASP A 261 0.84 7.96 43.56
C ASP A 261 -0.18 7.92 44.71
N ALA A 262 -1.34 7.27 44.52
CA ALA A 262 -2.32 7.05 45.59
C ALA A 262 -1.89 5.96 46.60
N ALA A 263 -1.02 5.02 46.21
CA ALA A 263 -0.56 3.93 47.08
C ALA A 263 0.66 4.30 47.95
N ASN A 264 1.48 5.25 47.52
CA ASN A 264 2.71 5.66 48.23
C ASN A 264 2.50 6.77 49.28
N GLN A 265 1.28 7.28 49.45
CA GLN A 265 0.95 8.27 50.50
C GLN A 265 0.44 7.66 51.82
N ALA A 266 0.33 6.33 51.92
CA ALA A 266 -0.16 5.65 53.13
C ALA A 266 0.94 5.22 54.11
N SER A 267 2.21 5.52 53.86
CA SER A 267 3.33 5.07 54.70
C SER A 267 4.38 6.16 54.91
N ASN A 268 3.98 7.28 55.51
CA ASN A 268 4.85 8.16 56.30
C ASN A 268 3.99 9.10 57.15
N HIS A 269 3.46 8.58 58.26
CA HIS A 269 2.85 9.39 59.29
C HIS A 269 3.95 9.95 60.20
N HIS A 270 4.46 11.14 59.87
CA HIS A 270 5.07 12.02 60.87
C HIS A 270 4.47 13.42 60.75
N VAL A 271 3.81 13.82 61.83
CA VAL A 271 3.06 15.06 62.03
C VAL A 271 4.00 16.26 62.06
N ILE A 272 3.77 17.30 61.23
CA ILE A 272 3.85 18.73 61.60
C ILE A 272 2.77 19.54 60.82
N VAL A 273 2.26 20.53 61.54
CA VAL A 273 1.11 21.42 61.38
C VAL A 273 1.26 22.50 60.27
N GLN A 274 0.12 22.90 59.69
CA GLN A 274 -0.22 24.13 58.92
C GLN A 274 0.51 24.44 57.59
N ASP A 275 -0.23 24.46 56.47
CA ASP A 275 -0.58 25.72 55.79
C ASP A 275 -1.60 25.53 54.64
N VAL A 276 -2.57 26.45 54.58
CA VAL A 276 -3.59 26.57 53.53
C VAL A 276 -3.09 27.56 52.48
N HIS A 277 -2.32 27.10 51.47
CA HIS A 277 -2.18 27.80 50.18
C HIS A 277 -1.33 26.99 49.18
N GLY A 278 -1.79 26.88 47.92
CA GLY A 278 -0.89 26.63 46.80
C GLY A 278 -1.26 25.55 45.78
N LEU A 279 -2.48 25.56 45.23
CA LEU A 279 -2.68 25.03 43.88
C LEU A 279 -2.02 26.01 42.89
N LYS A 280 -0.73 25.81 42.59
CA LYS A 280 -0.13 26.42 41.39
C LYS A 280 -0.59 25.59 40.20
N MET A 281 -1.75 25.93 39.65
CA MET A 281 -2.09 25.55 38.27
C MET A 281 -1.02 26.13 37.34
N SER A 282 -0.60 25.35 36.35
CA SER A 282 0.42 25.76 35.39
C SER A 282 -0.14 26.90 34.53
N LEU A 283 0.63 27.98 34.36
CA LEU A 283 0.33 29.09 33.45
C LEU A 283 -0.05 28.60 32.04
N ALA A 284 0.56 27.50 31.60
CA ALA A 284 0.28 26.88 30.31
C ALA A 284 -1.16 26.36 30.21
N ASP A 285 -1.70 25.80 31.29
CA ASP A 285 -3.06 25.27 31.33
C ASP A 285 -4.10 26.39 31.29
N GLU A 286 -3.80 27.52 31.93
CA GLU A 286 -4.66 28.71 31.92
C GLU A 286 -4.68 29.38 30.53
N LEU A 287 -3.54 29.45 29.85
CA LEU A 287 -3.45 29.94 28.48
C LEU A 287 -4.17 29.01 27.48
N LEU A 288 -4.11 27.70 27.70
CA LEU A 288 -4.79 26.70 26.86
C LEU A 288 -6.32 26.81 27.00
N LYS A 289 -6.83 26.92 28.23
CA LYS A 289 -8.26 27.15 28.50
C LYS A 289 -8.76 28.45 27.87
N LEU A 290 -7.98 29.53 27.96
CA LEU A 290 -8.33 30.81 27.31
C LEU A 290 -8.36 30.70 25.79
N SER A 291 -7.42 29.99 25.18
CA SER A 291 -7.44 29.73 23.73
C SER A 291 -8.68 28.93 23.32
N GLU A 292 -9.14 28.04 24.19
CA GLU A 292 -10.31 27.20 23.94
C GLU A 292 -11.61 28.01 24.00
N LEU A 293 -11.74 28.94 24.96
CA LEU A 293 -12.89 29.83 25.09
C LEU A 293 -13.08 30.75 23.88
N VAL A 294 -11.98 31.20 23.25
CA VAL A 294 -12.04 31.97 21.98
C VAL A 294 -12.53 31.08 20.84
N LYS A 295 -11.99 29.87 20.71
CA LYS A 295 -12.38 28.93 19.65
C LYS A 295 -13.84 28.49 19.77
N GLN A 296 -14.36 28.41 20.99
CA GLN A 296 -15.77 28.13 21.27
C GLN A 296 -16.69 29.36 21.10
N GLY A 297 -16.12 30.55 20.81
CA GLY A 297 -16.87 31.78 20.63
C GLY A 297 -17.49 32.34 21.92
N VAL A 298 -17.03 31.86 23.09
CA VAL A 298 -17.52 32.28 24.40
C VAL A 298 -16.96 33.66 24.78
N ILE A 299 -15.75 33.97 24.30
CA ILE A 299 -15.10 35.28 24.45
C ILE A 299 -14.57 35.77 23.11
N THR A 300 -14.47 37.08 22.94
CA THR A 300 -13.93 37.72 21.74
C THR A 300 -12.39 37.74 21.74
N GLN A 301 -11.79 37.93 20.56
CA GLN A 301 -10.34 38.03 20.42
C GLN A 301 -9.74 39.20 21.25
N GLU A 302 -10.48 40.30 21.39
CA GLU A 302 -10.04 41.45 22.19
C GLU A 302 -10.06 41.16 23.70
N GLU A 303 -11.03 40.37 24.17
CA GLU A 303 -11.12 39.94 25.57
C GLU A 303 -10.02 38.93 25.92
N TYR A 304 -9.69 38.04 24.98
CA TYR A 304 -8.59 37.09 25.12
C TYR A 304 -7.23 37.78 25.30
N GLU A 305 -6.91 38.79 24.48
CA GLU A 305 -5.63 39.51 24.60
C GLU A 305 -5.52 40.26 25.95
N LYS A 306 -6.63 40.83 26.46
CA LYS A 306 -6.65 41.47 27.78
C LYS A 306 -6.41 40.46 28.92
N LEU A 307 -7.07 39.30 28.87
CA LEU A 307 -6.94 38.26 29.90
C LEU A 307 -5.57 37.59 29.87
N LYS A 308 -5.02 37.34 28.67
CA LYS A 308 -3.65 36.84 28.48
C LYS A 308 -2.60 37.77 29.08
N LEU A 309 -2.76 39.09 28.93
CA LEU A 309 -1.87 40.08 29.54
C LEU A 309 -1.98 40.15 31.07
N GLN A 310 -3.13 39.78 31.65
CA GLN A 310 -3.31 39.71 33.10
C GLN A 310 -2.68 38.46 33.71
N LEU A 311 -2.65 37.35 32.96
CA LEU A 311 -2.07 36.07 33.40
C LEU A 311 -0.54 36.03 33.33
N ILE A 312 0.06 36.78 32.39
CA ILE A 312 1.51 36.83 32.19
C ILE A 312 2.21 37.86 33.14
N LYS A 313 1.45 38.51 34.03
CA LYS A 313 1.96 39.43 35.06
C LYS A 313 2.27 38.73 36.38
#